data_AF-A0A352PPJ7-F1
#
_entry.id   AF-A0A352PPJ7-F1
#
_cell.length_a   1.000
_cell.length_b   1.000
_cell.length_c   1.000
_cell.angle_alpha   90.00
_cell.angle_beta   90.00
_cell.angle_gamma   90.00
#
_symmetry.space_group_name_H-M   'P 1'
#
loop_
_entity.id
_entity.type
_entity.pdbx_description
1 polymer ?
#
loop_
_entity_poly.entity_id
_entity_poly.type
_entity_poly.pdbx_seq_one_letter_code
_entity_poly.pdbx_strand_id
1 'polypeptide(L)'
;MSIHPRVRKVLGQIGVPEPRPFQADPFQVEALKTLQDADVLVSAPTGAGKTYIAITAIRQVLAAGGSCWYASPLKALSNAKFEEFTDLFGRQHVGILTG
;
A
#
# COMPACT_ATOMS: atom_id res chain seq x y z
N MET A 1 -2.51 -25.96 -11.36
CA MET A 1 -2.16 -26.49 -10.02
C MET A 1 -3.35 -27.25 -9.47
N SER A 2 -3.25 -28.56 -9.27
CA SER A 2 -4.33 -29.36 -8.65
C SER A 2 -4.11 -29.46 -7.14
N ILE A 3 -5.11 -29.03 -6.36
CA ILE A 3 -5.07 -29.12 -4.89
C ILE A 3 -5.29 -30.58 -4.49
N HIS A 4 -4.44 -31.11 -3.60
CA HIS A 4 -4.56 -32.49 -3.11
C HIS A 4 -5.90 -32.73 -2.38
N PRO A 5 -6.62 -33.85 -2.61
CA PRO A 5 -7.97 -34.09 -2.09
C PRO A 5 -8.11 -33.96 -0.57
N ARG A 6 -7.09 -34.37 0.20
CA ARG A 6 -7.07 -34.23 1.67
C ARG A 6 -7.10 -32.77 2.14
N VAL A 7 -6.50 -31.86 1.38
CA VAL A 7 -6.39 -30.44 1.74
C VAL A 7 -7.63 -29.67 1.30
N ARG A 8 -8.30 -30.09 0.21
CA ARG A 8 -9.54 -29.47 -0.29
C ARG A 8 -10.64 -29.42 0.77
N LYS A 9 -10.81 -30.48 1.56
CA LYS A 9 -11.84 -30.54 2.62
C LYS A 9 -11.56 -29.54 3.75
N VAL A 10 -10.29 -29.35 4.12
CA VAL A 10 -9.88 -28.41 5.17
C VAL A 10 -9.97 -26.96 4.68
N LEU A 11 -9.51 -26.68 3.46
CA LEU A 11 -9.61 -25.34 2.88
C LEU A 11 -11.06 -24.90 2.68
N GLY A 12 -11.96 -25.83 2.33
CA GLY A 12 -13.40 -25.53 2.24
C GLY A 12 -14.06 -25.19 3.58
N GLN A 13 -13.41 -25.45 4.71
CA GLN A 13 -13.87 -25.04 6.04
C GLN A 13 -13.40 -23.63 6.41
N ILE A 14 -12.41 -23.09 5.70
CA ILE A 14 -11.93 -21.71 5.88
C ILE A 14 -12.88 -20.81 5.09
N GLY A 15 -13.81 -20.16 5.79
CA GLY A 15 -14.71 -19.18 5.19
C GLY A 15 -13.97 -17.95 4.69
N VAL A 16 -14.46 -17.36 3.61
CA VAL A 16 -14.05 -16.01 3.18
C VAL A 16 -14.96 -15.03 3.94
N PRO A 17 -14.41 -14.03 4.64
CA PRO A 17 -15.23 -12.99 5.25
C PRO A 17 -16.06 -12.29 4.18
N GLU A 18 -17.29 -11.92 4.51
CA GLU A 18 -18.11 -11.10 3.62
C GLU A 18 -17.36 -9.81 3.24
N PRO A 19 -17.39 -9.41 1.95
CA PRO A 19 -16.76 -8.17 1.52
C PRO A 19 -17.30 -6.99 2.33
N ARG A 20 -16.40 -6.26 2.97
CA ARG A 20 -16.72 -5.01 3.68
C ARG A 20 -16.01 -3.85 3.03
N PRO A 21 -16.62 -2.66 3.00
CA PRO A 21 -15.94 -1.47 2.52
C PRO A 21 -14.69 -1.24 3.39
N PHE A 22 -13.61 -0.81 2.73
CA PHE A 22 -12.40 -0.43 3.44
C PHE A 22 -12.68 0.79 4.33
N GLN A 23 -12.22 0.74 5.58
CA GLN A 23 -12.25 1.85 6.51
C GLN A 23 -10.83 2.07 7.04
N ALA A 24 -10.33 3.30 6.92
CA ALA A 24 -9.03 3.67 7.44
C ALA A 24 -9.05 3.68 8.98
N ASP A 25 -7.95 3.23 9.59
CA ASP A 25 -7.79 3.30 11.03
C ASP A 25 -7.60 4.76 11.50
N PRO A 26 -7.94 5.10 12.75
CA PRO A 26 -7.83 6.47 13.26
C PRO A 26 -6.45 7.10 13.07
N PHE A 27 -5.36 6.34 13.30
CA PHE A 27 -4.00 6.85 13.14
C PHE A 27 -3.65 7.15 11.67
N GLN A 28 -4.27 6.45 10.71
CA GLN A 28 -4.07 6.68 9.28
C GLN A 28 -4.74 7.99 8.85
N VAL A 29 -5.96 8.24 9.36
CA VAL A 29 -6.69 9.49 9.12
C VAL A 29 -5.96 10.67 9.76
N GLU A 30 -5.48 10.50 11.00
CA GLU A 30 -4.69 11.52 11.69
C GLU A 30 -3.41 11.85 10.94
N ALA A 31 -2.65 10.83 10.50
CA ALA A 31 -1.43 11.05 9.74
C ALA A 31 -1.67 11.83 8.45
N LEU A 32 -2.71 11.49 7.68
CA LEU A 32 -3.04 12.20 6.44
C LEU A 32 -3.52 13.64 6.67
N LYS A 33 -4.23 13.89 7.77
CA LYS A 33 -4.65 15.23 8.17
C LYS A 33 -3.44 16.08 8.55
N THR A 34 -2.56 15.58 9.41
CA THR A 34 -1.37 16.31 9.85
C THR A 34 -0.41 16.59 8.70
N LEU A 35 -0.33 15.68 7.72
CA LEU A 35 0.52 15.85 6.53
C LEU A 35 0.16 17.06 5.66
N GLN A 36 -1.03 17.66 5.83
CA GLN A 36 -1.40 18.89 5.11
C GLN A 36 -0.61 20.11 5.58
N ASP A 37 -0.20 20.12 6.86
CA ASP A 37 0.38 21.30 7.51
C ASP A 37 1.79 21.04 8.07
N ALA A 38 2.19 19.78 8.25
CA ALA A 38 3.47 19.41 8.86
C ALA A 38 3.99 18.03 8.41
N ASP A 39 5.27 17.78 8.68
CA ASP A 39 5.88 16.45 8.50
C ASP A 39 5.36 15.44 9.53
N VAL A 40 5.22 14.18 9.11
CA VAL A 40 4.65 13.11 9.94
C VAL A 40 5.58 11.91 10.05
N LEU A 41 5.85 11.49 11.29
CA LEU A 41 6.48 10.21 11.60
C LEU A 41 5.42 9.19 12.05
N VAL A 42 5.24 8.12 11.28
CA VAL A 42 4.29 7.04 11.62
C VAL A 42 5.04 5.83 12.15
N SER A 43 4.81 5.47 13.41
CA SER A 43 5.32 4.24 14.02
C SER A 43 4.16 3.27 14.28
N ALA A 44 4.12 2.18 13.51
CA ALA A 44 3.14 1.11 13.66
C ALA A 44 3.71 -0.25 13.22
N PRO A 45 3.23 -1.39 13.75
CA PRO A 45 3.70 -2.71 13.35
C PRO A 45 3.54 -3.02 11.85
N THR A 46 4.31 -3.98 11.34
CA THR A 46 4.09 -4.53 9.99
C THR A 46 2.69 -5.15 9.91
N GLY A 47 1.99 -4.95 8.79
CA GLY A 47 0.60 -5.38 8.62
C GLY A 47 -0.44 -4.36 9.09
N ALA A 48 -0.07 -3.31 9.83
CA ALA A 48 -1.01 -2.27 10.29
C ALA A 48 -1.50 -1.30 9.20
N GLY A 49 -1.18 -1.56 7.92
CA GLY A 49 -1.69 -0.73 6.82
C GLY A 49 -0.99 0.62 6.62
N LYS A 50 0.23 0.85 7.16
CA LYS A 50 1.01 2.10 6.93
C LYS A 50 1.10 2.52 5.46
N THR A 51 1.15 1.55 4.54
CA THR A 51 1.19 1.79 3.09
C THR A 51 -0.02 2.58 2.59
N TYR A 52 -1.18 2.46 3.22
CA TYR A 52 -2.37 3.25 2.89
C TYR A 52 -2.11 4.76 3.00
N ILE A 53 -1.38 5.19 4.04
CA ILE A 53 -1.02 6.59 4.26
C ILE A 53 -0.15 7.08 3.10
N ALA A 54 0.92 6.33 2.77
CA ALA A 54 1.82 6.68 1.68
C ALA A 54 1.10 6.77 0.32
N ILE A 55 0.27 5.76 -0.01
CA ILE A 55 -0.48 5.74 -1.28
C ILE A 55 -1.43 6.94 -1.35
N THR A 56 -2.15 7.24 -0.27
CA THR A 56 -3.14 8.32 -0.27
C THR A 56 -2.46 9.68 -0.38
N ALA A 57 -1.34 9.89 0.31
CA ALA A 57 -0.52 11.09 0.17
C ALA A 57 0.00 11.28 -1.26
N ILE A 58 0.54 10.20 -1.86
CA ILE A 58 1.01 10.24 -3.26
C ILE A 58 -0.14 10.62 -4.20
N ARG A 59 -1.34 10.04 -4.04
CA ARG A 59 -2.51 10.40 -4.86
C ARG A 59 -2.85 11.88 -4.77
N GLN A 60 -2.86 12.44 -3.57
CA GLN A 60 -3.17 13.85 -3.36
C GLN A 60 -2.15 14.76 -4.07
N VAL A 61 -0.86 14.45 -3.94
CA VAL A 61 0.21 15.22 -4.58
C VAL A 61 0.15 15.11 -6.10
N LEU A 62 -0.02 13.90 -6.65
CA LEU A 62 -0.15 13.70 -8.10
C LEU A 62 -1.39 14.40 -8.67
N ALA A 63 -2.53 14.35 -7.96
CA ALA A 63 -3.75 15.06 -8.36
C ALA A 63 -3.59 16.59 -8.35
N ALA A 64 -2.70 17.12 -7.51
CA ALA A 64 -2.32 18.53 -7.48
C ALA A 64 -1.24 18.90 -8.52
N GLY A 65 -0.81 17.96 -9.37
CA GLY A 65 0.25 18.18 -10.37
C GLY A 65 1.67 18.18 -9.80
N GLY A 66 1.85 17.73 -8.56
CA GLY A 66 3.15 17.61 -7.91
C GLY A 66 3.83 16.26 -8.16
N SER A 67 4.98 16.07 -7.51
CA SER A 67 5.79 14.85 -7.59
C SER A 67 6.14 14.31 -6.20
N CYS A 68 6.29 12.99 -6.07
CA CYS A 68 6.69 12.33 -4.83
C CYS A 68 7.93 11.46 -5.00
N TRP A 69 8.73 11.36 -3.94
CA TRP A 69 9.81 10.39 -3.84
C TRP A 69 9.46 9.33 -2.80
N TYR A 70 9.49 8.07 -3.21
CA TYR A 70 9.34 6.93 -2.30
C TYR A 70 10.68 6.22 -2.16
N ALA A 71 11.22 6.19 -0.94
CA ALA A 71 12.48 5.55 -0.63
C ALA A 71 12.27 4.24 0.13
N SER A 72 13.06 3.22 -0.21
CA SER A 72 13.08 1.93 0.45
C SER A 72 14.54 1.50 0.67
N PRO A 73 14.87 0.85 1.81
CA PRO A 73 16.25 0.47 2.12
C PRO A 73 16.76 -0.72 1.26
N LEU A 74 15.89 -1.44 0.57
CA LEU A 74 16.25 -2.64 -0.20
C LEU A 74 15.79 -2.51 -1.66
N LYS A 75 16.67 -2.84 -2.61
CA LYS A 75 16.38 -2.84 -4.05
C LYS A 75 15.19 -3.73 -4.41
N ALA A 76 15.10 -4.91 -3.81
CA ALA A 76 13.97 -5.82 -4.03
C ALA A 76 12.62 -5.20 -3.63
N LEU A 77 12.60 -4.44 -2.52
CA LEU A 77 11.39 -3.74 -2.08
C LEU A 77 11.07 -2.53 -2.98
N SER A 78 12.09 -1.84 -3.49
CA SER A 78 11.89 -0.78 -4.49
C SER A 78 11.26 -1.32 -5.78
N ASN A 79 11.70 -2.50 -6.26
CA ASN A 79 11.11 -3.17 -7.42
C ASN A 79 9.65 -3.55 -7.18
N ALA A 80 9.35 -4.17 -6.03
CA ALA A 80 7.98 -4.54 -5.68
C ALA A 80 7.06 -3.30 -5.61
N LYS A 81 7.56 -2.19 -5.06
CA LYS A 81 6.81 -0.93 -5.00
C LYS A 81 6.67 -0.25 -6.35
N PHE A 82 7.65 -0.38 -7.24
CA PHE A 82 7.54 0.09 -8.61
C PHE A 82 6.42 -0.61 -9.37
N GLU A 83 6.29 -1.93 -9.25
CA GLU A 83 5.18 -2.69 -9.85
C GLU A 83 3.83 -2.27 -9.24
N GLU A 84 3.70 -2.27 -7.91
CA GLU A 84 2.48 -1.87 -7.20
C GLU A 84 2.05 -0.44 -7.55
N PHE A 85 2.97 0.52 -7.58
CA PHE A 85 2.66 1.90 -7.91
C PHE A 85 2.35 2.09 -9.40
N THR A 86 2.98 1.31 -10.29
CA THR A 86 2.63 1.30 -11.71
C THR A 86 1.18 0.88 -11.90
N ASP A 87 0.72 -0.14 -11.17
CA ASP A 87 -0.67 -0.59 -11.21
C ASP A 87 -1.64 0.45 -10.62
N LEU A 88 -1.24 1.14 -9.55
CA LEU A 88 -2.09 2.10 -8.85
C LEU A 88 -2.17 3.48 -9.52
N PHE A 89 -1.09 3.96 -10.13
CA PHE A 89 -0.95 5.33 -10.64
C PHE A 89 -0.74 5.40 -12.15
N GLY A 90 -0.49 4.27 -12.82
CA GLY A 90 -0.21 4.20 -14.25
C GLY A 90 1.27 4.34 -14.57
N ARG A 91 1.74 3.55 -15.54
CA ARG A 91 3.16 3.42 -15.91
C ARG A 91 3.83 4.73 -16.31
N GLN A 92 3.10 5.64 -16.94
CA GLN A 92 3.58 6.95 -17.36
C GLN A 92 3.89 7.91 -16.20
N HIS A 93 3.38 7.63 -14.99
CA HIS A 93 3.55 8.48 -13.81
C HIS A 93 4.57 7.93 -12.81
N VAL A 94 5.16 6.76 -13.07
CA VAL A 94 6.01 6.06 -12.10
C VAL A 94 7.36 5.73 -12.72
N GLY A 95 8.43 6.21 -12.09
CA GLY A 95 9.81 5.85 -12.38
C GLY A 95 10.44 5.12 -11.21
N ILE A 96 11.56 4.45 -11.47
CA ILE A 96 12.41 3.87 -10.43
C ILE A 96 13.85 4.32 -10.67
N LEU A 97 14.50 4.80 -9.60
CA LEU A 97 15.91 5.13 -9.59
C LEU A 97 16.64 4.10 -8.73
N THR A 98 17.51 3.31 -9.35
CA THR A 98 18.37 2.33 -8.67
C THR A 98 19.78 2.43 -9.22
N GLY A 99 20.77 2.18 -8.36
CA GLY A 99 22.13 1.86 -8.81
C GLY A 99 22.24 0.47 -9.44
#